data_AF-A0A9W6T8Z7-F1
#
_entry.id   AF-A0A9W6T8Z7-F1
#
_cell.length_a   1.000
_cell.length_b   1.000
_cell.length_c   1.000
_cell.angle_alpha   90.00
_cell.angle_beta   90.00
_cell.angle_gamma   90.00
#
_symmetry.space_group_name_H-M   'P 1'
#
loop_
_entity.id
_entity.type
_entity.pdbx_description
1 polymer ?
#
loop_
_entity_poly.entity_id
_entity_poly.type
_entity_poly.pdbx_seq_one_letter_code
_entity_poly.pdbx_strand_id
1 'polypeptide(L)'
;MIDFLSLTYSKDEVQKAKRRKLIQSRDKEIIAPIPLNLFSTVKYFVSENEITSIFQSTVPSKKVAWLLIDRYFKYVHPFYPFLDQADIYKEFNRILGEKSYKEEKIQVKIEKRLDFARISLVCMILRMGKLTLYDNQNRPIIVDKSNPDYENVLYLLKTDPVDDKVTVLQQLALSPFNILSGYSYEAFEGMLHMKLIQQLAPEEGDVFDFSSTYSGLIYDMSFNLGLNRDPTKYPGFLNDKRMLNKYRKTWFSILQSDSIQGFMTIRPFPNDFERQDTKFPEFEGEENNNNFDIEIEKYSKLH
;
A
#
# COMPACT_ATOMS: atom_id res chain seq x y z
N MET A 1 65.52 38.80 24.96
CA MET A 1 64.46 38.73 23.94
C MET A 1 63.68 37.46 24.27
N ILE A 2 62.58 37.62 25.03
CA ILE A 2 61.92 36.56 25.80
C ILE A 2 60.96 35.78 24.91
N ASP A 3 60.97 34.46 25.10
CA ASP A 3 60.21 33.42 24.39
C ASP A 3 58.77 33.81 24.00
N PHE A 4 58.55 34.02 22.71
CA PHE A 4 57.20 34.11 22.13
C PHE A 4 56.57 32.74 21.85
N LEU A 5 57.36 31.66 21.85
CA LEU A 5 56.93 30.29 21.53
C LEU A 5 56.43 29.50 22.76
N SER A 6 56.82 29.88 23.98
CA SER A 6 56.35 29.20 25.21
C SER A 6 54.94 29.66 25.65
N LEU A 7 54.52 30.85 25.23
CA LEU A 7 53.21 31.45 25.58
C LEU A 7 52.04 30.95 24.72
N THR A 8 52.30 30.47 23.50
CA THR A 8 51.26 29.94 22.60
C THR A 8 50.88 28.50 22.93
N TYR A 9 51.86 27.64 23.24
CA TYR A 9 51.63 26.25 23.64
C TYR A 9 50.81 26.14 24.94
N SER A 10 51.06 27.03 25.89
CA SER A 10 50.34 27.08 27.18
C SER A 10 48.85 27.44 27.03
N LYS A 11 48.50 28.35 26.12
CA LYS A 11 47.10 28.78 25.91
C LYS A 11 46.24 27.69 25.26
N ASP A 12 46.82 26.90 24.35
CA ASP A 12 46.13 25.79 23.69
C ASP A 12 45.87 24.62 24.64
N GLU A 13 46.83 24.27 25.51
CA GLU A 13 46.62 23.24 26.52
C GLU A 13 45.55 23.65 27.55
N VAL A 14 45.51 24.92 27.95
CA VAL A 14 44.48 25.46 28.85
C VAL A 14 43.10 25.44 28.18
N GLN A 15 42.99 25.77 26.89
CA GLN A 15 41.73 25.65 26.15
C GLN A 15 41.29 24.18 25.99
N LYS A 16 42.22 23.26 25.72
CA LYS A 16 41.95 21.84 25.58
C LYS A 16 41.51 21.21 26.91
N ALA A 17 42.11 21.64 28.02
CA ALA A 17 41.70 21.25 29.37
C ALA A 17 40.33 21.83 29.76
N LYS A 18 40.03 23.09 29.39
CA LYS A 18 38.68 23.68 29.55
C LYS A 18 37.63 22.93 28.75
N ARG A 19 37.90 22.56 27.49
CA ARG A 19 37.00 21.73 26.67
C ARG A 19 36.79 20.33 27.27
N ARG A 20 37.84 19.68 27.76
CA ARG A 20 37.72 18.37 28.44
C ARG A 20 36.88 18.45 29.71
N LYS A 21 37.05 19.50 30.52
CA LYS A 21 36.21 19.74 31.70
C LYS A 21 34.76 20.04 31.34
N LEU A 22 34.52 20.76 30.23
CA LEU A 22 33.17 21.05 29.72
C LEU A 22 32.47 19.78 29.18
N ILE A 23 33.21 18.89 28.52
CA ILE A 23 32.69 17.59 28.06
C ILE A 23 32.38 16.70 29.28
N GLN A 24 33.31 16.61 30.25
CA GLN A 24 33.07 15.86 31.49
C GLN A 24 31.97 16.46 32.36
N SER A 25 31.72 17.78 32.32
CA SER A 25 30.58 18.39 33.02
C SER A 25 29.27 18.12 32.29
N ARG A 26 29.25 18.09 30.94
CA ARG A 26 28.09 17.66 30.15
C ARG A 26 27.77 16.17 30.33
N ASP A 27 28.78 15.32 30.45
CA ASP A 27 28.57 13.89 30.73
C ASP A 27 28.07 13.63 32.16
N LYS A 28 28.33 14.56 33.09
CA LYS A 28 27.82 14.54 34.48
C LYS A 28 26.44 15.18 34.63
N GLU A 29 26.04 16.06 33.70
CA GLU A 29 24.65 16.46 33.49
C GLU A 29 23.90 15.30 32.86
N ILE A 30 23.65 14.27 33.67
CA ILE A 30 22.60 13.26 33.53
C ILE A 30 22.22 13.04 32.06
N ILE A 31 23.00 12.24 31.34
CA ILE A 31 22.41 11.39 30.31
C ILE A 31 21.53 10.43 31.10
N ALA A 32 20.34 10.90 31.50
CA ALA A 32 19.30 10.00 31.91
C ALA A 32 19.16 9.05 30.72
N PRO A 33 19.27 7.73 30.92
CA PRO A 33 18.78 6.83 29.89
C PRO A 33 17.37 7.32 29.57
N ILE A 34 17.09 7.55 28.28
CA ILE A 34 15.74 7.88 27.82
C ILE A 34 14.82 6.95 28.61
N PRO A 35 13.92 7.48 29.46
CA PRO A 35 13.20 6.64 30.40
C PRO A 35 12.56 5.53 29.57
N LEU A 36 12.74 4.27 29.99
CA LEU A 36 12.20 3.10 29.27
C LEU A 36 10.69 3.26 29.00
N ASN A 37 10.05 4.11 29.81
CA ASN A 37 8.64 4.46 29.78
C ASN A 37 8.26 5.57 28.77
N LEU A 38 9.23 6.19 28.08
CA LEU A 38 8.94 7.12 26.97
C LEU A 38 8.34 6.34 25.77
N PHE A 39 8.76 5.09 25.60
CA PHE A 39 8.16 4.17 24.61
C PHE A 39 6.85 3.52 25.09
N SER A 40 6.56 3.54 26.39
CA SER A 40 5.37 2.88 26.94
C SER A 40 4.12 3.75 26.97
N THR A 41 4.17 5.00 26.47
CA THR A 41 3.07 5.96 26.69
C THR A 41 2.82 6.91 25.53
N VAL A 42 2.82 6.39 24.29
CA VAL A 42 2.17 7.08 23.17
C VAL A 42 0.83 6.39 22.93
N LYS A 43 -0.21 6.86 23.63
CA LYS A 43 -1.61 6.46 23.48
C LYS A 43 -2.29 7.08 22.24
N TYR A 44 -1.55 7.31 21.16
CA TYR A 44 -2.09 7.81 19.88
C TYR A 44 -2.32 6.69 18.86
N PHE A 45 -2.40 5.44 19.31
CA PHE A 45 -2.88 4.36 18.46
C PHE A 45 -4.41 4.33 18.51
N VAL A 46 -5.03 4.60 17.35
CA VAL A 46 -6.45 4.33 17.15
C VAL A 46 -6.65 2.83 17.38
N SER A 47 -7.56 2.47 18.28
CA SER A 47 -7.81 1.08 18.61
C SER A 47 -8.45 0.33 17.44
N GLU A 48 -8.22 -0.98 17.36
CA GLU A 48 -8.85 -1.87 16.37
C GLU A 48 -10.38 -1.74 16.33
N ASN A 49 -11.01 -1.52 17.50
CA ASN A 49 -12.45 -1.29 17.61
C ASN A 49 -12.89 0.06 17.02
N GLU A 50 -12.10 1.11 17.23
CA GLU A 50 -12.37 2.43 16.63
C GLU A 50 -12.22 2.38 15.11
N ILE A 51 -11.19 1.71 14.58
CA ILE A 51 -11.02 1.50 13.13
C ILE A 51 -12.25 0.80 12.55
N THR A 52 -12.72 -0.27 13.22
CA THR A 52 -13.90 -1.02 12.81
C THR A 52 -15.16 -0.15 12.80
N SER A 53 -15.35 0.68 13.83
CA SER A 53 -16.49 1.60 13.94
C SER A 53 -16.46 2.69 12.85
N ILE A 54 -15.28 3.25 12.57
CA ILE A 54 -15.09 4.25 11.51
C ILE A 54 -15.36 3.60 10.15
N PHE A 55 -14.85 2.39 9.90
CA PHE A 55 -15.12 1.68 8.65
C PHE A 55 -16.60 1.37 8.48
N GLN A 56 -17.26 0.88 9.52
CA GLN A 56 -18.70 0.60 9.51
C GLN A 56 -19.57 1.84 9.24
N SER A 57 -19.10 3.04 9.61
CA SER A 57 -19.81 4.30 9.36
C SER A 57 -19.45 4.94 8.01
N THR A 58 -18.27 4.63 7.45
CA THR A 58 -17.77 5.23 6.20
C THR A 58 -18.07 4.37 4.97
N VAL A 59 -18.14 3.04 5.11
CA VAL A 59 -18.41 2.13 4.01
C VAL A 59 -19.82 2.38 3.44
N PRO A 60 -19.99 2.48 2.11
CA PRO A 60 -21.29 2.80 1.52
C PRO A 60 -22.29 1.63 1.62
N SER A 61 -23.48 1.80 1.03
CA SER A 61 -24.45 0.70 0.96
C SER A 61 -23.86 -0.50 0.19
N LYS A 62 -24.36 -1.69 0.49
CA LYS A 62 -23.91 -2.95 -0.09
C LYS A 62 -23.95 -2.91 -1.62
N LYS A 63 -25.05 -2.39 -2.20
CA LYS A 63 -25.17 -2.17 -3.65
C LYS A 63 -24.03 -1.33 -4.19
N VAL A 64 -23.77 -0.17 -3.59
CA VAL A 64 -22.72 0.73 -4.07
C VAL A 64 -21.36 0.07 -3.94
N ALA A 65 -21.03 -0.51 -2.79
CA ALA A 65 -19.74 -1.15 -2.55
C ALA A 65 -19.44 -2.20 -3.63
N TRP A 66 -20.39 -3.10 -3.92
CA TRP A 66 -20.21 -4.13 -4.94
C TRP A 66 -20.15 -3.58 -6.36
N LEU A 67 -20.91 -2.54 -6.69
CA LEU A 67 -20.79 -1.87 -8.00
C LEU A 67 -19.40 -1.22 -8.20
N LEU A 68 -18.83 -0.62 -7.16
CA LEU A 68 -17.48 -0.03 -7.20
C LEU A 68 -16.39 -1.11 -7.29
N ILE A 69 -16.56 -2.22 -6.57
CA ILE A 69 -15.67 -3.40 -6.67
C ILE A 69 -15.68 -3.95 -8.10
N ASP A 70 -16.85 -4.12 -8.70
CA ASP A 70 -17.00 -4.59 -10.08
C ASP A 70 -16.30 -3.63 -11.07
N ARG A 71 -16.50 -2.32 -10.87
CA ARG A 71 -15.82 -1.28 -11.67
C ARG A 71 -14.31 -1.32 -11.54
N TYR A 72 -13.77 -1.55 -10.34
CA TYR A 72 -12.32 -1.67 -10.14
C TYR A 72 -11.76 -2.82 -10.98
N PHE A 73 -12.35 -4.01 -10.93
CA PHE A 73 -11.88 -5.16 -11.70
C PHE A 73 -12.05 -4.96 -13.22
N LYS A 74 -13.01 -4.13 -13.64
CA LYS A 74 -13.22 -3.82 -15.05
C LYS A 74 -12.25 -2.77 -15.60
N TYR A 75 -11.97 -1.70 -14.84
CA TYR A 75 -11.29 -0.51 -15.38
C TYR A 75 -9.91 -0.24 -14.76
N VAL A 76 -9.60 -0.75 -13.57
CA VAL A 76 -8.33 -0.47 -12.86
C VAL A 76 -7.42 -1.69 -12.87
N HIS A 77 -7.96 -2.87 -12.54
CA HIS A 77 -7.23 -4.14 -12.55
C HIS A 77 -6.49 -4.47 -13.87
N PRO A 78 -7.00 -4.13 -15.09
CA PRO A 78 -6.26 -4.38 -16.32
C PRO A 78 -4.86 -3.74 -16.34
N PHE A 79 -4.72 -2.57 -15.69
CA PHE A 79 -3.47 -1.82 -15.62
C PHE A 79 -2.64 -2.18 -14.38
N TYR A 80 -3.30 -2.66 -13.32
CA TYR A 80 -2.70 -2.99 -12.03
C TYR A 80 -3.15 -4.37 -11.55
N PRO A 81 -2.70 -5.46 -12.22
CA PRO A 81 -3.25 -6.80 -12.02
C PRO A 81 -2.63 -7.51 -10.81
N PHE A 82 -2.70 -6.86 -9.64
CA PHE A 82 -2.04 -7.31 -8.40
C PHE A 82 -2.93 -8.24 -7.58
N LEU A 83 -4.19 -8.36 -7.95
CA LEU A 83 -5.23 -9.04 -7.20
C LEU A 83 -5.79 -10.21 -7.99
N ASP A 84 -6.21 -11.24 -7.27
CA ASP A 84 -7.03 -12.32 -7.80
C ASP A 84 -8.49 -12.06 -7.42
N GLN A 85 -9.35 -11.89 -8.42
CA GLN A 85 -10.74 -11.48 -8.21
C GLN A 85 -11.53 -12.50 -7.40
N ALA A 86 -11.27 -13.79 -7.57
CA ALA A 86 -11.95 -14.85 -6.82
C ALA A 86 -11.58 -14.80 -5.33
N ASP A 87 -10.28 -14.66 -5.04
CA ASP A 87 -9.78 -14.53 -3.67
C ASP A 87 -10.31 -13.27 -2.99
N ILE A 88 -10.32 -12.14 -3.70
CA ILE A 88 -10.86 -10.88 -3.18
C ILE A 88 -12.36 -10.98 -2.90
N TYR A 89 -13.13 -11.57 -3.81
CA TYR A 89 -14.56 -11.78 -3.59
C TYR A 89 -14.82 -12.65 -2.37
N LYS A 90 -14.05 -13.71 -2.19
CA LYS A 90 -14.15 -14.59 -1.01
C LYS A 90 -13.89 -13.83 0.29
N GLU A 91 -12.80 -13.07 0.35
CA GLU A 91 -12.46 -12.30 1.54
C GLU A 91 -13.45 -11.14 1.78
N PHE A 92 -13.92 -10.48 0.72
CA PHE A 92 -14.87 -9.37 0.84
C PHE A 92 -16.27 -9.85 1.20
N ASN A 93 -16.71 -11.02 0.71
CA ASN A 93 -17.95 -11.63 1.16
C ASN A 93 -17.92 -11.92 2.67
N ARG A 94 -16.75 -12.28 3.21
CA ARG A 94 -16.56 -12.50 4.65
C ARG A 94 -16.64 -11.21 5.46
N ILE A 95 -16.05 -10.11 4.96
CA ILE A 95 -15.97 -8.83 5.67
C ILE A 95 -17.23 -7.96 5.47
N LEU A 96 -17.74 -7.88 4.24
CA LEU A 96 -18.85 -7.00 3.83
C LEU A 96 -20.21 -7.74 3.77
N GLY A 97 -20.20 -9.06 3.89
CA GLY A 97 -21.36 -9.93 3.64
C GLY A 97 -21.50 -10.28 2.15
N GLU A 98 -22.41 -11.21 1.86
CA GLU A 98 -22.65 -11.71 0.50
C GLU A 98 -22.94 -10.60 -0.52
N LYS A 99 -22.40 -10.76 -1.73
CA LYS A 99 -22.67 -9.89 -2.88
C LYS A 99 -24.16 -9.71 -3.11
N SER A 100 -24.63 -8.47 -3.00
CA SER A 100 -26.02 -8.10 -3.22
C SER A 100 -26.11 -6.66 -3.75
N TYR A 101 -27.01 -6.46 -4.70
CA TYR A 101 -27.29 -5.15 -5.30
C TYR A 101 -28.52 -4.46 -4.71
N LYS A 102 -28.90 -4.84 -3.49
CA LYS A 102 -29.96 -4.21 -2.71
C LYS A 102 -29.40 -3.07 -1.86
N GLU A 103 -30.24 -2.06 -1.58
CA GLU A 103 -29.91 -0.96 -0.67
C GLU A 103 -29.93 -1.42 0.78
N GLU A 104 -28.84 -2.10 1.17
CA GLU A 104 -28.65 -2.63 2.51
C GLU A 104 -27.39 -2.03 3.13
N LYS A 105 -27.43 -1.75 4.42
CA LYS A 105 -26.22 -1.40 5.16
C LYS A 105 -25.34 -2.64 5.27
N ILE A 106 -24.04 -2.48 5.02
CA ILE A 106 -23.05 -3.53 5.25
C ILE A 106 -22.93 -3.75 6.76
N GLN A 107 -22.88 -5.01 7.22
CA GLN A 107 -22.52 -5.34 8.60
C GLN A 107 -21.12 -5.91 8.57
N VAL A 108 -20.16 -5.13 9.05
CA VAL A 108 -18.73 -5.47 8.99
C VAL A 108 -18.44 -6.59 9.98
N LYS A 109 -17.82 -7.67 9.50
CA LYS A 109 -17.37 -8.80 10.33
C LYS A 109 -15.85 -8.88 10.34
N ILE A 110 -15.25 -8.59 11.49
CA ILE A 110 -13.80 -8.69 11.73
C ILE A 110 -13.53 -9.89 12.63
N GLU A 111 -12.70 -10.82 12.17
CA GLU A 111 -12.41 -12.09 12.84
C GLU A 111 -10.95 -12.20 13.27
N LYS A 112 -10.03 -11.62 12.49
CA LYS A 112 -8.58 -11.70 12.71
C LYS A 112 -7.92 -10.36 12.43
N ARG A 113 -6.74 -10.13 13.02
CA ARG A 113 -5.95 -8.90 12.80
C ARG A 113 -5.60 -8.66 11.32
N LEU A 114 -5.40 -9.73 10.54
CA LEU A 114 -5.18 -9.64 9.09
C LEU A 114 -6.35 -8.99 8.34
N ASP A 115 -7.55 -8.97 8.92
CA ASP A 115 -8.71 -8.33 8.31
C ASP A 115 -8.57 -6.82 8.25
N PHE A 116 -7.78 -6.19 9.12
CA PHE A 116 -7.49 -4.76 9.01
C PHE A 116 -6.70 -4.44 7.73
N ALA A 117 -5.76 -5.31 7.33
CA ALA A 117 -5.10 -5.16 6.03
C ALA A 117 -6.08 -5.37 4.86
N ARG A 118 -7.08 -6.24 5.03
CA ARG A 118 -8.16 -6.40 4.04
C ARG A 118 -9.12 -5.20 4.01
N ILE A 119 -9.42 -4.56 5.13
CA ILE A 119 -10.15 -3.28 5.17
C ILE A 119 -9.40 -2.21 4.37
N SER A 120 -8.08 -2.11 4.58
CA SER A 120 -7.23 -1.20 3.79
C SER A 120 -7.41 -1.45 2.29
N LEU A 121 -7.40 -2.72 1.88
CA LEU A 121 -7.63 -3.10 0.49
C LEU A 121 -9.04 -2.77 -0.01
N VAL A 122 -10.09 -3.01 0.80
CA VAL A 122 -11.47 -2.61 0.45
C VAL A 122 -11.55 -1.11 0.21
N CYS A 123 -11.03 -0.29 1.15
CA CYS A 123 -11.01 1.16 1.01
C CYS A 123 -10.36 1.59 -0.29
N MET A 124 -9.25 0.94 -0.67
CA MET A 124 -8.59 1.24 -1.94
C MET A 124 -9.45 0.90 -3.16
N ILE A 125 -10.00 -0.32 -3.20
CA ILE A 125 -10.85 -0.76 -4.31
C ILE A 125 -12.05 0.17 -4.47
N LEU A 126 -12.69 0.57 -3.37
CA LEU A 126 -13.81 1.49 -3.39
C LEU A 126 -13.41 2.87 -3.91
N ARG A 127 -12.24 3.40 -3.49
CA ARG A 127 -11.75 4.70 -3.96
C ARG A 127 -11.42 4.68 -5.44
N MET A 128 -10.59 3.74 -5.87
CA MET A 128 -10.20 3.59 -7.28
C MET A 128 -11.42 3.28 -8.17
N GLY A 129 -12.31 2.43 -7.66
CA GLY A 129 -13.61 2.15 -8.26
C GLY A 129 -14.56 3.34 -8.27
N LYS A 130 -14.36 4.41 -7.49
CA LYS A 130 -15.07 5.70 -7.63
C LYS A 130 -14.39 6.58 -8.67
N LEU A 131 -13.05 6.68 -8.63
CA LEU A 131 -12.28 7.59 -9.49
C LEU A 131 -12.52 7.34 -10.98
N THR A 132 -12.68 6.08 -11.43
CA THR A 132 -12.96 5.83 -12.86
C THR A 132 -14.36 6.28 -13.33
N LEU A 133 -15.18 6.93 -12.48
CA LEU A 133 -16.49 7.54 -12.84
C LEU A 133 -16.27 8.94 -13.42
N TYR A 134 -15.04 9.45 -13.30
CA TYR A 134 -14.66 10.77 -13.75
C TYR A 134 -13.53 10.65 -14.76
N ASP A 135 -13.46 11.60 -15.68
CA ASP A 135 -12.32 11.75 -16.58
C ASP A 135 -11.16 12.49 -15.91
N ASN A 136 -10.06 12.66 -16.63
CA ASN A 136 -8.86 13.35 -16.13
C ASN A 136 -9.09 14.85 -15.80
N GLN A 137 -10.24 15.41 -16.18
CA GLN A 137 -10.65 16.78 -15.86
C GLN A 137 -11.67 16.82 -14.73
N ASN A 138 -11.82 15.70 -14.01
CA ASN A 138 -12.78 15.49 -12.93
C ASN A 138 -14.24 15.69 -13.37
N ARG A 139 -14.56 15.42 -14.64
CA ARG A 139 -15.92 15.47 -15.16
C ARG A 139 -16.52 14.07 -15.19
N PRO A 140 -17.80 13.90 -14.82
CA PRO A 140 -18.47 12.60 -14.93
C PRO A 140 -18.33 12.01 -16.32
N ILE A 141 -17.99 10.72 -16.41
CA ILE A 141 -17.94 10.01 -17.68
C ILE A 141 -19.34 10.00 -18.31
N ILE A 142 -19.39 10.26 -19.62
CA ILE A 142 -20.64 10.19 -20.38
C ILE A 142 -20.74 8.78 -20.94
N VAL A 143 -21.72 8.04 -20.45
CA VAL A 143 -22.02 6.68 -20.91
C VAL A 143 -23.27 6.73 -21.78
N ASP A 144 -23.22 6.08 -22.94
CA ASP A 144 -24.39 5.94 -23.82
C ASP A 144 -25.45 5.07 -23.15
N LYS A 145 -26.74 5.38 -23.36
CA LYS A 145 -27.89 4.58 -22.93
C LYS A 145 -27.87 3.16 -23.49
N SER A 146 -27.16 2.93 -24.60
CA SER A 146 -26.96 1.60 -25.17
C SER A 146 -26.00 0.73 -24.35
N ASN A 147 -25.18 1.32 -23.49
CA ASN A 147 -24.21 0.60 -22.67
C ASN A 147 -24.92 -0.14 -21.51
N PRO A 148 -24.64 -1.44 -21.29
CA PRO A 148 -25.21 -2.20 -20.17
C PRO A 148 -24.98 -1.58 -18.78
N ASP A 149 -23.89 -0.83 -18.60
CA ASP A 149 -23.54 -0.19 -17.33
C ASP A 149 -24.19 1.18 -17.12
N TYR A 150 -24.96 1.70 -18.09
CA TYR A 150 -25.50 3.08 -18.06
C TYR A 150 -26.23 3.40 -16.76
N GLU A 151 -27.18 2.56 -16.36
CA GLU A 151 -27.98 2.76 -15.14
C GLU A 151 -27.13 2.68 -13.87
N ASN A 152 -26.14 1.77 -13.85
CA ASN A 152 -25.23 1.62 -12.71
C ASN A 152 -24.32 2.84 -12.55
N VAL A 153 -23.76 3.35 -13.65
CA VAL A 153 -22.92 4.56 -13.64
C VAL A 153 -23.74 5.78 -13.24
N LEU A 154 -24.93 5.95 -13.81
CA LEU A 154 -25.81 7.06 -13.45
C LEU A 154 -26.23 7.02 -11.98
N TYR A 155 -26.52 5.82 -11.47
CA TYR A 155 -26.82 5.61 -10.05
C TYR A 155 -25.64 6.01 -9.16
N LEU A 156 -24.43 5.52 -9.46
CA LEU A 156 -23.22 5.83 -8.68
C LEU A 156 -22.89 7.33 -8.68
N LEU A 157 -22.99 7.98 -9.84
CA LEU A 157 -22.75 9.43 -9.98
C LEU A 157 -23.74 10.26 -9.15
N LYS A 158 -25.00 9.82 -9.03
CA LYS A 158 -26.03 10.51 -8.22
C LYS A 158 -25.79 10.35 -6.72
N THR A 159 -25.29 9.19 -6.30
CA THR A 159 -25.09 8.89 -4.87
C THR A 159 -23.83 9.51 -4.27
N ASP A 160 -22.84 9.90 -5.09
CA ASP A 160 -21.47 10.29 -4.69
C ASP A 160 -20.95 9.51 -3.47
N PRO A 161 -20.65 8.22 -3.64
CA PRO A 161 -20.83 7.28 -2.53
C PRO A 161 -19.63 7.13 -1.59
N VAL A 162 -18.47 7.67 -1.94
CA VAL A 162 -17.22 7.44 -1.19
C VAL A 162 -16.51 8.78 -0.96
N ASP A 163 -16.47 9.21 0.29
CA ASP A 163 -15.73 10.38 0.77
C ASP A 163 -14.21 10.13 0.67
N ASP A 164 -13.43 11.17 0.44
CA ASP A 164 -11.96 11.14 0.42
C ASP A 164 -11.38 10.64 1.76
N LYS A 165 -12.16 10.75 2.86
CA LYS A 165 -11.82 10.13 4.17
C LYS A 165 -11.56 8.62 4.11
N VAL A 166 -12.04 7.92 3.08
CA VAL A 166 -11.76 6.49 2.91
C VAL A 166 -10.25 6.22 2.77
N THR A 167 -9.49 7.17 2.20
CA THR A 167 -8.03 7.09 2.06
C THR A 167 -7.35 7.21 3.43
N VAL A 168 -7.81 8.11 4.30
CA VAL A 168 -7.31 8.19 5.69
C VAL A 168 -7.59 6.89 6.43
N LEU A 169 -8.80 6.34 6.27
CA LEU A 169 -9.15 5.06 6.88
C LEU A 169 -8.30 3.90 6.37
N GLN A 170 -7.94 3.88 5.09
CA GLN A 170 -7.01 2.90 4.53
C GLN A 170 -5.67 2.89 5.29
N GLN A 171 -5.12 4.08 5.58
CA GLN A 171 -3.86 4.23 6.33
C GLN A 171 -4.03 3.78 7.79
N LEU A 172 -5.13 4.21 8.42
CA LEU A 172 -5.46 3.80 9.80
C LEU A 172 -5.61 2.29 9.93
N ALA A 173 -6.19 1.62 8.93
CA ALA A 173 -6.34 0.17 8.91
C ALA A 173 -5.00 -0.59 8.79
N LEU A 174 -3.91 0.09 8.37
CA LEU A 174 -2.56 -0.49 8.38
C LEU A 174 -1.79 -0.19 9.68
N SER A 175 -2.24 0.77 10.49
CA SER A 175 -1.60 1.11 11.78
C SER A 175 -1.48 -0.04 12.78
N PRO A 176 -2.36 -1.07 12.80
CA PRO A 176 -2.16 -2.22 13.66
C PRO A 176 -0.95 -3.06 13.24
N PHE A 177 -0.38 -2.92 12.05
CA PHE A 177 0.74 -3.77 11.62
C PHE A 177 2.07 -3.11 11.99
N ASN A 178 2.91 -3.84 12.73
CA ASN A 178 4.28 -3.40 12.98
C ASN A 178 5.16 -3.78 11.78
N ILE A 179 5.06 -2.97 10.74
CA ILE A 179 5.70 -3.18 9.44
C ILE A 179 7.21 -3.36 9.58
N LEU A 180 7.86 -2.74 10.56
CA LEU A 180 9.32 -2.86 10.75
C LEU A 180 9.76 -4.17 11.41
N SER A 181 8.85 -4.92 12.03
CA SER A 181 9.17 -6.14 12.81
C SER A 181 8.90 -7.45 12.08
N GLY A 182 8.19 -7.40 10.95
CA GLY A 182 7.79 -8.57 10.18
C GLY A 182 6.67 -8.25 9.20
N TYR A 183 6.66 -8.94 8.07
CA TYR A 183 5.75 -8.65 6.97
C TYR A 183 4.75 -9.80 6.81
N SER A 184 3.46 -9.52 6.92
CA SER A 184 2.43 -10.39 6.35
C SER A 184 2.19 -9.99 4.90
N TYR A 185 1.83 -10.98 4.07
CA TYR A 185 1.51 -10.71 2.67
C TYR A 185 0.31 -9.76 2.55
N GLU A 186 -0.68 -9.87 3.44
CA GLU A 186 -1.86 -9.00 3.45
C GLU A 186 -1.50 -7.55 3.77
N ALA A 187 -0.62 -7.31 4.75
CA ALA A 187 -0.18 -5.97 5.09
C ALA A 187 0.65 -5.35 3.96
N PHE A 188 1.52 -6.16 3.35
CA PHE A 188 2.25 -5.78 2.13
C PHE A 188 1.29 -5.41 0.99
N GLU A 189 0.27 -6.22 0.72
CA GLU A 189 -0.74 -5.91 -0.30
C GLU A 189 -1.42 -4.57 0.03
N GLY A 190 -1.87 -4.36 1.27
CA GLY A 190 -2.47 -3.08 1.67
C GLY A 190 -1.56 -1.87 1.42
N MET A 191 -0.26 -2.00 1.71
CA MET A 191 0.74 -0.95 1.48
C MET A 191 1.02 -0.70 0.00
N LEU A 192 1.17 -1.76 -0.80
CA LEU A 192 1.35 -1.65 -2.25
C LEU A 192 0.18 -0.88 -2.88
N HIS A 193 -1.03 -1.15 -2.42
CA HIS A 193 -2.24 -0.48 -2.90
C HIS A 193 -2.41 0.93 -2.34
N MET A 194 -1.86 1.24 -1.17
CA MET A 194 -1.75 2.61 -0.68
C MET A 194 -0.83 3.45 -1.57
N LYS A 195 0.31 2.90 -1.99
CA LYS A 195 1.17 3.54 -3.01
C LYS A 195 0.39 3.82 -4.29
N LEU A 196 -0.43 2.86 -4.74
CA LEU A 196 -1.24 3.02 -5.95
C LEU A 196 -2.21 4.20 -5.85
N ILE A 197 -2.89 4.37 -4.73
CA ILE A 197 -3.77 5.54 -4.51
C ILE A 197 -2.97 6.82 -4.55
N GLN A 198 -1.86 6.88 -3.83
CA GLN A 198 -1.00 8.08 -3.81
C GLN A 198 -0.50 8.46 -5.21
N GLN A 199 -0.29 7.48 -6.10
CA GLN A 199 0.16 7.71 -7.46
C GLN A 199 -0.95 8.16 -8.43
N LEU A 200 -2.20 7.80 -8.16
CA LEU A 200 -3.29 7.94 -9.13
C LEU A 200 -4.42 8.87 -8.69
N ALA A 201 -4.56 9.12 -7.39
CA ALA A 201 -5.66 9.88 -6.85
C ALA A 201 -5.36 11.39 -6.95
N PRO A 202 -6.25 12.20 -7.57
CA PRO A 202 -6.00 13.61 -7.82
C PRO A 202 -5.87 14.45 -6.53
N GLU A 203 -6.50 14.02 -5.43
CA GLU A 203 -6.54 14.74 -4.15
C GLU A 203 -5.24 14.67 -3.36
N GLU A 204 -4.41 13.64 -3.55
CA GLU A 204 -3.11 13.53 -2.87
C GLU A 204 -2.11 14.53 -3.48
N GLY A 205 -2.45 15.14 -4.63
CA GLY A 205 -1.67 16.18 -5.29
C GLY A 205 -0.33 15.64 -5.82
N ASP A 206 0.25 16.37 -6.75
CA ASP A 206 1.57 16.06 -7.30
C ASP A 206 2.62 16.18 -6.19
N VAL A 207 2.92 15.06 -5.51
CA VAL A 207 3.99 14.98 -4.52
C VAL A 207 4.97 13.92 -4.98
N PHE A 208 5.82 14.33 -5.92
CA PHE A 208 7.18 13.80 -6.13
C PHE A 208 8.00 13.62 -4.83
N ASP A 209 7.49 14.07 -3.67
CA ASP A 209 8.20 14.23 -2.40
C ASP A 209 7.79 13.26 -1.26
N PHE A 210 7.00 12.21 -1.52
CA PHE A 210 6.83 11.10 -0.56
C PHE A 210 6.85 9.75 -1.28
N SER A 211 7.81 8.83 -1.11
CA SER A 211 9.15 8.87 -0.55
C SER A 211 9.90 7.71 -1.21
N SER A 212 11.13 7.92 -1.68
CA SER A 212 12.02 6.80 -2.05
C SER A 212 12.09 5.75 -0.93
N THR A 213 11.86 6.17 0.32
CA THR A 213 11.68 5.34 1.51
C THR A 213 10.48 4.39 1.43
N TYR A 214 9.27 4.84 1.06
CA TYR A 214 8.09 3.97 1.00
C TYR A 214 8.22 2.92 -0.11
N SER A 215 8.77 3.33 -1.26
CA SER A 215 9.09 2.41 -2.34
C SER A 215 10.21 1.45 -2.00
N GLY A 216 11.26 1.93 -1.32
CA GLY A 216 12.30 1.09 -0.75
C GLY A 216 11.73 0.08 0.24
N LEU A 217 10.79 0.50 1.09
CA LEU A 217 10.11 -0.38 2.05
C LEU A 217 9.26 -1.43 1.36
N ILE A 218 8.45 -1.07 0.34
CA ILE A 218 7.68 -2.03 -0.45
C ILE A 218 8.62 -3.02 -1.16
N TYR A 219 9.73 -2.54 -1.72
CA TYR A 219 10.74 -3.39 -2.34
C TYR A 219 11.36 -4.36 -1.33
N ASP A 220 11.80 -3.87 -0.17
CA ASP A 220 12.36 -4.70 0.90
C ASP A 220 11.34 -5.72 1.42
N MET A 221 10.08 -5.32 1.61
CA MET A 221 8.99 -6.22 1.96
C MET A 221 8.81 -7.32 0.91
N SER A 222 8.79 -6.95 -0.37
CA SER A 222 8.63 -7.90 -1.47
C SER A 222 9.76 -8.92 -1.53
N PHE A 223 10.99 -8.49 -1.27
CA PHE A 223 12.16 -9.35 -1.21
C PHE A 223 12.09 -10.32 -0.03
N ASN A 224 11.69 -9.83 1.15
CA ASN A 224 11.55 -10.65 2.35
C ASN A 224 10.36 -11.64 2.27
N LEU A 225 9.31 -11.30 1.51
CA LEU A 225 8.22 -12.21 1.17
C LEU A 225 8.60 -13.22 0.06
N GLY A 226 9.81 -13.10 -0.49
CA GLY A 226 10.35 -13.98 -1.52
C GLY A 226 9.80 -13.73 -2.91
N LEU A 227 9.15 -12.58 -3.19
CA LEU A 227 8.51 -12.29 -4.48
C LEU A 227 9.49 -12.35 -5.67
N ASN A 228 10.78 -12.13 -5.38
CA ASN A 228 11.90 -12.26 -6.30
C ASN A 228 12.29 -13.71 -6.64
N ARG A 229 11.66 -14.70 -5.99
CA ARG A 229 11.94 -16.12 -6.20
C ARG A 229 10.75 -16.79 -6.89
N ASP A 230 11.00 -17.50 -7.99
CA ASP A 230 9.91 -18.18 -8.70
C ASP A 230 9.32 -19.32 -7.85
N PRO A 231 8.01 -19.31 -7.55
CA PRO A 231 7.42 -20.33 -6.70
C PRO A 231 7.48 -21.74 -7.31
N THR A 232 7.61 -21.89 -8.63
CA THR A 232 7.72 -23.22 -9.27
C THR A 232 9.00 -23.97 -8.93
N LYS A 233 10.01 -23.28 -8.38
CA LYS A 233 11.25 -23.90 -7.89
C LYS A 233 11.10 -24.54 -6.50
N TYR A 234 9.98 -24.31 -5.82
CA TYR A 234 9.73 -24.73 -4.44
C TYR A 234 8.44 -25.56 -4.38
N PRO A 235 8.50 -26.86 -4.71
CA PRO A 235 7.32 -27.73 -4.70
C PRO A 235 6.63 -27.71 -3.34
N GLY A 236 5.31 -27.49 -3.33
CA GLY A 236 4.51 -27.45 -2.10
C GLY A 236 4.33 -26.06 -1.47
N PHE A 237 5.03 -25.03 -1.96
CA PHE A 237 4.79 -23.65 -1.51
C PHE A 237 3.54 -23.04 -2.15
N LEU A 238 3.44 -23.08 -3.49
CA LEU A 238 2.31 -22.51 -4.22
C LEU A 238 2.01 -23.34 -5.47
N ASN A 239 0.91 -24.10 -5.42
CA ASN A 239 0.51 -25.00 -6.49
C ASN A 239 -0.70 -24.48 -7.31
N ASP A 240 -1.46 -23.51 -6.78
CA ASP A 240 -2.56 -22.89 -7.53
C ASP A 240 -1.98 -22.00 -8.64
N LYS A 241 -2.27 -22.34 -9.90
CA LYS A 241 -1.82 -21.62 -11.08
C LYS A 241 -2.24 -20.15 -11.08
N ARG A 242 -3.44 -19.82 -10.59
CA ARG A 242 -3.91 -18.42 -10.50
C ARG A 242 -3.06 -17.63 -9.51
N MET A 243 -2.79 -18.20 -8.34
CA MET A 243 -1.99 -17.55 -7.32
C MET A 243 -0.53 -17.43 -7.75
N LEU A 244 0.01 -18.44 -8.44
CA LEU A 244 1.32 -18.39 -9.11
C LEU A 244 1.41 -17.20 -10.07
N ASN A 245 0.39 -17.03 -10.92
CA ASN A 245 0.36 -15.94 -11.88
C ASN A 245 0.25 -14.58 -11.20
N LYS A 246 -0.63 -14.44 -10.20
CA LYS A 246 -0.74 -13.26 -9.34
C LYS A 246 0.61 -12.91 -8.72
N TYR A 247 1.30 -13.88 -8.13
CA TYR A 247 2.60 -13.71 -7.48
C TYR A 247 3.65 -13.11 -8.42
N ARG A 248 3.77 -13.69 -9.63
CA ARG A 248 4.66 -13.18 -10.68
C ARG A 248 4.26 -11.77 -11.10
N LYS A 249 2.97 -11.52 -11.34
CA LYS A 249 2.46 -10.19 -11.71
C LYS A 249 2.81 -9.15 -10.65
N THR A 250 2.60 -9.47 -9.37
CA THR A 250 2.95 -8.58 -8.25
C THR A 250 4.43 -8.22 -8.27
N TRP A 251 5.34 -9.19 -8.43
CA TRP A 251 6.79 -8.95 -8.48
C TRP A 251 7.17 -8.00 -9.64
N PHE A 252 6.77 -8.34 -10.85
CA PHE A 252 7.11 -7.53 -12.03
C PHE A 252 6.47 -6.14 -11.99
N SER A 253 5.32 -5.99 -11.35
CA SER A 253 4.67 -4.69 -11.17
C SER A 253 5.45 -3.78 -10.22
N ILE A 254 6.05 -4.35 -9.17
CA ILE A 254 6.95 -3.62 -8.26
C ILE A 254 8.19 -3.16 -9.03
N LEU A 255 8.78 -4.06 -9.83
CA LEU A 255 9.93 -3.71 -10.67
C LEU A 255 9.61 -2.58 -11.64
N GLN A 256 8.45 -2.63 -12.29
CA GLN A 256 7.99 -1.56 -13.19
C GLN A 256 7.78 -0.24 -12.44
N SER A 257 7.05 -0.27 -11.32
CA SER A 257 6.77 0.91 -10.50
C SER A 257 8.05 1.56 -9.96
N ASP A 258 8.98 0.76 -9.46
CA ASP A 258 10.27 1.23 -8.95
C ASP A 258 11.18 1.74 -10.08
N SER A 259 11.13 1.11 -11.26
CA SER A 259 11.84 1.57 -12.46
C SER A 259 11.37 2.94 -12.93
N ILE A 260 10.05 3.14 -13.03
CA ILE A 260 9.45 4.43 -13.38
C ILE A 260 9.85 5.48 -12.35
N GLN A 261 9.74 5.17 -11.06
CA GLN A 261 10.10 6.11 -10.01
C GLN A 261 11.60 6.42 -9.99
N GLY A 262 12.47 5.43 -10.20
CA GLY A 262 13.91 5.62 -10.29
C GLY A 262 14.29 6.53 -11.44
N PHE A 263 13.64 6.36 -12.60
CA PHE A 263 13.78 7.26 -13.74
C PHE A 263 13.35 8.69 -13.40
N MET A 264 12.16 8.85 -12.80
CA MET A 264 11.61 10.18 -12.46
C MET A 264 12.40 10.90 -11.36
N THR A 265 13.03 10.16 -10.44
CA THR A 265 13.77 10.70 -9.28
C THR A 265 15.28 10.64 -9.42
N ILE A 266 15.80 10.20 -10.57
CA ILE A 266 17.24 10.07 -10.86
C ILE A 266 17.94 9.18 -9.80
N ARG A 267 17.25 8.11 -9.37
CA ARG A 267 17.82 7.09 -8.48
C ARG A 267 18.40 5.95 -9.32
N PRO A 268 19.56 5.38 -8.96
CA PRO A 268 20.05 4.16 -9.60
C PRO A 268 19.04 3.02 -9.42
N PHE A 269 18.83 2.26 -10.50
CA PHE A 269 17.98 1.08 -10.48
C PHE A 269 18.46 0.10 -9.39
N PRO A 270 17.62 -0.28 -8.43
CA PRO A 270 18.00 -1.25 -7.40
C PRO A 270 18.00 -2.70 -7.90
N ASN A 271 17.68 -2.93 -9.18
CA ASN A 271 17.49 -4.27 -9.73
C ASN A 271 18.82 -4.99 -9.90
N ASP A 272 19.18 -5.75 -8.87
CA ASP A 272 20.20 -6.79 -8.97
C ASP A 272 19.59 -8.01 -9.66
N PHE A 273 19.85 -8.15 -10.97
CA PHE A 273 19.36 -9.26 -11.79
C PHE A 273 19.81 -10.64 -11.27
N GLU A 274 20.90 -10.71 -10.50
CA GLU A 274 21.40 -11.97 -9.94
C GLU A 274 20.56 -12.43 -8.73
N ARG A 275 19.80 -11.53 -8.11
CA ARG A 275 18.99 -11.81 -6.92
C ARG A 275 17.54 -12.17 -7.21
N GLN A 276 17.17 -12.31 -8.48
CA GLN A 276 15.81 -12.66 -8.88
C GLN A 276 15.81 -13.80 -9.87
N ASP A 277 14.80 -14.66 -9.76
CA ASP A 277 14.59 -15.75 -10.71
C ASP A 277 13.12 -16.04 -11.05
N THR A 278 12.22 -15.14 -10.63
CA THR A 278 10.79 -15.11 -10.98
C THR A 278 10.60 -15.09 -12.49
N LYS A 279 9.86 -16.07 -13.02
CA LYS A 279 9.51 -16.13 -14.45
C LYS A 279 8.43 -15.11 -14.78
N PHE A 280 8.38 -14.70 -16.04
CA PHE A 280 7.30 -13.85 -16.53
C PHE A 280 5.92 -14.48 -16.28
N PRO A 281 4.89 -13.65 -15.97
CA PRO A 281 3.50 -14.10 -15.97
C PRO A 281 3.10 -14.67 -17.32
N GLU A 282 2.36 -15.77 -17.29
CA GLU A 282 1.89 -16.46 -18.50
C GLU A 282 0.36 -16.42 -18.52
N PHE A 283 -0.23 -16.49 -19.70
CA PHE A 283 -1.68 -16.58 -19.85
C PHE A 283 -2.01 -17.94 -20.46
N GLU A 284 -2.68 -18.78 -19.68
CA GLU A 284 -3.07 -20.15 -20.03
C GLU A 284 -4.60 -20.29 -20.14
N GLY A 285 -5.33 -19.18 -20.28
CA GLY A 285 -6.80 -19.16 -20.31
C GLY A 285 -7.41 -19.21 -18.91
N GLU A 286 -8.46 -20.01 -18.74
CA GLU A 286 -9.26 -20.10 -17.49
C GLU A 286 -8.54 -20.76 -16.31
N GLU A 287 -7.39 -21.40 -16.55
CA GLU A 287 -6.69 -22.10 -15.46
C GLU A 287 -5.87 -21.16 -14.58
N ASN A 288 -5.47 -19.99 -15.09
CA ASN A 288 -4.55 -19.09 -14.41
C ASN A 288 -4.96 -17.61 -14.46
N ASN A 289 -6.21 -17.32 -14.84
CA ASN A 289 -6.76 -15.97 -14.89
C ASN A 289 -6.99 -15.41 -13.48
N ASN A 290 -6.57 -14.17 -13.27
CA ASN A 290 -6.83 -13.44 -12.02
C ASN A 290 -8.05 -12.51 -12.11
N ASN A 291 -8.62 -12.32 -13.30
CA ASN A 291 -9.87 -11.61 -13.55
C ASN A 291 -10.92 -12.58 -14.11
N PHE A 292 -12.19 -12.42 -13.72
CA PHE A 292 -13.29 -13.22 -14.28
C PHE A 292 -13.53 -12.94 -15.77
N ASP A 293 -13.23 -11.73 -16.23
CA ASP A 293 -13.25 -11.41 -17.65
C ASP A 293 -11.91 -11.81 -18.30
N ILE A 294 -11.96 -12.90 -19.07
CA ILE A 294 -10.81 -13.50 -19.74
C ILE A 294 -10.21 -12.57 -20.79
N GLU A 295 -11.04 -11.78 -21.48
CA GLU A 295 -10.56 -10.85 -22.49
C GLU A 295 -9.78 -9.72 -21.83
N ILE A 296 -10.26 -9.21 -20.69
CA ILE A 296 -9.49 -8.26 -19.88
C ILE A 296 -8.16 -8.88 -19.43
N GLU A 297 -8.20 -10.09 -18.89
CA GLU A 297 -7.02 -10.80 -18.39
C GLU A 297 -5.92 -10.97 -19.44
N LYS A 298 -6.29 -11.17 -20.71
CA LYS A 298 -5.35 -11.29 -21.83
C LYS A 298 -4.51 -10.02 -22.02
N TYR A 299 -5.09 -8.86 -21.75
CA TYR A 299 -4.42 -7.55 -21.81
C TYR A 299 -3.74 -7.17 -20.51
N SER A 300 -4.11 -7.78 -19.37
CA SER A 300 -3.47 -7.63 -18.05
C SER A 300 -2.06 -8.25 -17.95
N LYS A 301 -1.35 -8.39 -19.08
CA LYS A 301 0.07 -8.73 -19.12
C LYS A 301 0.86 -7.45 -18.95
N LEU A 302 1.81 -7.46 -18.02
CA LEU A 302 2.68 -6.31 -17.75
C LEU A 302 3.24 -5.70 -19.05
N HIS A 303 2.99 -4.41 -19.22
CA HIS A 303 3.58 -3.56 -20.26
C HIS A 303 5.02 -3.18 -19.94
#